data_AF-A0A512D9I5-F1
#
_entry.id   AF-A0A512D9I5-F1
#
_cell.length_a   1.000
_cell.length_b   1.000
_cell.length_c   1.000
_cell.angle_alpha   90.00
_cell.angle_beta   90.00
_cell.angle_gamma   90.00
#
_symmetry.space_group_name_H-M   'P 1'
#
loop_
_entity.id
_entity.type
_entity.pdbx_description
1 polymer ?
#
loop_
_entity_poly.entity_id
_entity_poly.type
_entity_poly.pdbx_seq_one_letter_code
_entity_poly.pdbx_strand_id
1 'polypeptide(L)'
;MTVRLLGVPLGVRARALEHDQDLLRELALVRVSAETSGTTAAPERLLDLADELRTTYGALVAGPSAAMDEAQETGQESMDVSLTVPTVLRPFLHRVTAALEEVEEFARDGRYLLTLTAPPDVAAYRRWIFGEFDRQIAGGEPIPWSQAPAADDRTLGRVR
;
A
#
# COMPACT_ATOMS: atom_id res chain seq x y z
N MET A 1 -4.72 -4.43 -19.87
CA MET A 1 -5.95 -5.02 -19.32
C MET A 1 -6.58 -4.06 -18.34
N THR A 2 -7.85 -4.22 -17.97
CA THR A 2 -8.53 -3.31 -17.05
C THR A 2 -8.76 -3.97 -15.70
N VAL A 3 -8.27 -3.33 -14.64
CA VAL A 3 -8.58 -3.67 -13.25
C VAL A 3 -9.61 -2.69 -12.71
N ARG A 4 -10.66 -3.21 -12.06
CA ARG A 4 -11.76 -2.45 -11.48
C ARG A 4 -11.69 -2.52 -9.95
N LEU A 5 -11.44 -1.40 -9.32
CA LEU A 5 -11.48 -1.26 -7.86
C LEU A 5 -12.87 -0.73 -7.48
N LEU A 6 -13.65 -1.53 -6.75
CA LEU A 6 -15.03 -1.18 -6.41
C LEU A 6 -15.12 -0.68 -4.97
N GLY A 7 -15.64 0.53 -4.79
CA GLY A 7 -15.83 1.18 -3.49
C GLY A 7 -14.54 1.55 -2.77
N VAL A 8 -13.53 2.09 -3.47
CA VAL A 8 -12.26 2.54 -2.88
C VAL A 8 -12.54 3.52 -1.74
N PRO A 9 -12.18 3.23 -0.48
CA PRO A 9 -12.40 4.12 0.67
C PRO A 9 -11.39 5.28 0.64
N LEU A 10 -11.83 6.48 0.25
CA LEU A 10 -10.92 7.59 -0.04
C LEU A 10 -10.10 8.01 1.18
N GLY A 11 -10.73 8.10 2.36
CA GLY A 11 -10.03 8.45 3.60
C GLY A 11 -8.99 7.41 4.05
N VAL A 12 -9.23 6.11 3.83
CA VAL A 12 -8.24 5.07 4.14
C VAL A 12 -7.10 5.10 3.12
N ARG A 13 -7.42 5.34 1.84
CA ARG A 13 -6.41 5.53 0.78
C ARG A 13 -5.48 6.69 1.12
N ALA A 14 -5.99 7.83 1.55
CA ALA A 14 -5.16 8.98 1.93
C ALA A 14 -4.18 8.62 3.06
N ARG A 15 -4.65 7.98 4.13
CA ARG A 15 -3.79 7.48 5.21
C ARG A 15 -2.75 6.46 4.73
N ALA A 16 -3.12 5.60 3.78
CA ALA A 16 -2.19 4.65 3.20
C ALA A 16 -1.07 5.34 2.42
N LEU A 17 -1.39 6.39 1.65
CA LEU A 17 -0.39 7.19 0.92
C LEU A 17 0.55 7.95 1.87
N GLU A 18 0.02 8.53 2.94
CA GLU A 18 0.82 9.16 4.00
C GLU A 18 1.77 8.15 4.65
N HIS A 19 1.25 6.97 5.01
CA HIS A 19 2.03 5.90 5.61
C HIS A 19 3.12 5.37 4.66
N ASP A 20 2.83 5.23 3.37
CA ASP A 20 3.81 4.84 2.35
C ASP A 20 4.95 5.87 2.25
N GLN A 21 4.63 7.17 2.32
CA GLN A 21 5.64 8.23 2.31
C GLN A 21 6.55 8.19 3.56
N ASP A 22 5.97 7.95 4.73
CA ASP A 22 6.72 7.82 5.97
C ASP A 22 7.63 6.58 5.95
N LEU A 23 7.12 5.43 5.48
CA LEU A 23 7.91 4.21 5.27
C LEU A 23 9.10 4.47 4.34
N LEU A 24 8.88 5.14 3.21
CA LEU A 24 9.97 5.46 2.27
C LEU A 24 11.01 6.41 2.88
N ARG A 25 10.59 7.38 3.68
CA ARG A 25 11.50 8.30 4.40
C ARG A 25 12.36 7.55 5.41
N GLU A 26 11.75 6.68 6.20
CA GLU A 26 12.45 5.87 7.21
C GLU A 26 13.46 4.91 6.57
N LEU A 27 13.07 4.22 5.49
CA LEU A 27 13.98 3.35 4.73
C LEU A 27 15.18 4.13 4.16
N ALA A 28 14.96 5.37 3.69
CA ALA A 28 16.04 6.24 3.24
C ALA A 28 17.00 6.62 4.40
N LEU A 29 16.49 6.90 5.60
CA LEU A 29 17.32 7.18 6.78
C LEU A 29 18.16 5.98 7.19
N VAL A 30 17.58 4.77 7.17
CA VAL A 30 18.32 3.53 7.49
C VAL A 30 19.47 3.31 6.51
N ARG A 31 19.26 3.55 5.20
CA ARG A 31 20.31 3.45 4.19
C ARG A 31 21.48 4.40 4.46
N VAL A 32 21.18 5.68 4.72
CA VAL A 32 22.22 6.68 5.05
C VAL A 32 22.98 6.30 6.33
N SER A 33 22.26 5.78 7.34
CA SER A 33 22.89 5.31 8.58
C SER A 33 23.81 4.11 8.35
N ALA A 34 23.41 3.16 7.49
CA ALA A 34 24.19 1.99 7.15
C ALA A 34 25.49 2.35 6.42
N GLU A 35 25.41 3.27 5.45
CA GLU A 35 26.56 3.80 4.71
C GLU A 35 27.58 4.50 5.62
N THR A 36 27.09 5.20 6.66
CA THR A 36 27.94 5.99 7.58
C THR A 36 28.56 5.13 8.69
N SER A 37 27.82 4.12 9.18
CA SER A 37 28.20 3.35 10.37
C SER A 37 28.69 1.93 10.09
N GLY A 38 28.64 1.47 8.83
CA GLY A 38 29.05 0.12 8.41
C GLY A 38 28.23 -1.03 9.01
N THR A 39 27.15 -0.70 9.73
CA THR A 39 26.20 -1.65 10.33
C THR A 39 24.82 -1.32 9.78
N THR A 40 24.27 -2.23 8.97
CA THR A 40 22.93 -2.06 8.41
C THR A 40 21.90 -2.58 9.41
N ALA A 41 21.00 -1.71 9.88
CA ALA A 41 19.90 -2.10 10.77
C ALA A 41 18.72 -2.78 10.01
N ALA A 42 18.65 -2.65 8.68
CA ALA A 42 17.64 -3.31 7.83
C ALA A 42 18.29 -4.20 6.75
N PRO A 43 17.67 -5.31 6.33
CA PRO A 43 18.17 -6.11 5.20
C PRO A 43 18.25 -5.32 3.89
N GLU A 44 19.31 -5.51 3.09
CA GLU A 44 19.49 -4.85 1.76
C GLU A 44 18.29 -5.02 0.83
N ARG A 45 17.66 -6.20 0.84
CA ARG A 45 16.42 -6.48 0.09
C ARG A 45 15.28 -5.51 0.37
N LEU A 46 15.19 -4.95 1.58
CA LEU A 46 14.15 -3.96 1.92
C LEU A 46 14.46 -2.59 1.32
N LEU A 47 15.74 -2.25 1.19
CA LEU A 47 16.18 -1.01 0.56
C LEU A 47 15.97 -1.06 -0.95
N ASP A 48 16.30 -2.19 -1.58
CA ASP A 48 16.05 -2.43 -3.01
C ASP A 48 14.55 -2.36 -3.34
N LEU A 49 13.72 -2.96 -2.48
CA LEU A 49 12.27 -2.91 -2.65
C LEU A 49 11.71 -1.50 -2.47
N ALA A 50 12.28 -0.68 -1.58
CA ALA A 50 11.88 0.72 -1.40
C ALA A 50 12.02 1.51 -2.72
N ASP A 51 13.11 1.27 -3.45
CA ASP A 51 13.34 1.88 -4.75
C ASP A 51 12.40 1.33 -5.83
N GLU A 52 12.08 0.03 -5.79
CA GLU A 52 11.11 -0.59 -6.71
C GLU A 52 9.67 -0.08 -6.47
N LEU A 53 9.27 0.08 -5.20
CA LEU A 53 8.00 0.68 -4.76
C LEU A 53 7.88 2.14 -5.26
N ARG A 54 8.90 2.96 -5.00
CA ARG A 54 8.92 4.37 -5.40
C ARG A 54 8.73 4.55 -6.91
N THR A 55 9.35 3.69 -7.70
CA THR A 55 9.36 3.81 -9.17
C THR A 55 8.13 3.20 -9.82
N THR A 56 7.80 1.95 -9.49
CA THR A 56 6.78 1.17 -10.21
C THR A 56 5.40 1.37 -9.63
N TYR A 57 5.27 1.35 -8.29
CA TYR A 57 3.98 1.57 -7.64
C TYR A 57 3.56 3.04 -7.74
N GLY A 58 4.47 3.99 -7.47
CA GLY A 58 4.21 5.42 -7.63
C GLY A 58 3.68 5.80 -9.02
N ALA A 59 4.27 5.24 -10.09
CA ALA A 59 3.81 5.47 -11.46
C ALA A 59 2.43 4.84 -11.75
N LEU A 60 2.10 3.72 -11.12
CA LEU A 60 0.83 3.01 -11.29
C LEU A 60 -0.35 3.75 -10.64
N VAL A 61 -0.15 4.35 -9.46
CA VAL A 61 -1.20 5.06 -8.72
C VAL A 61 -1.33 6.54 -9.08
N ALA A 62 -0.35 7.14 -9.78
CA ALA A 62 -0.34 8.58 -10.07
C ALA A 62 -1.50 9.07 -10.95
N GLY A 63 -1.82 8.38 -12.05
CA GLY A 63 -2.86 8.83 -13.00
C GLY A 63 -4.28 8.87 -12.40
N PRO A 64 -4.73 7.80 -11.71
CA PRO A 64 -6.01 7.74 -11.02
C PRO A 64 -6.08 8.63 -9.76
N SER A 65 -4.94 9.08 -9.26
CA SER A 65 -4.84 9.83 -8.00
C SER A 65 -5.68 11.09 -8.03
N ALA A 66 -5.54 11.91 -9.09
CA ALA A 66 -6.17 13.23 -9.13
C ALA A 66 -7.70 13.17 -8.99
N ALA A 67 -8.37 12.22 -9.66
CA ALA A 67 -9.81 12.07 -9.56
C ALA A 67 -10.25 11.57 -8.17
N MET A 68 -9.46 10.68 -7.55
CA MET A 68 -9.72 10.23 -6.17
C MET A 68 -9.47 11.34 -5.15
N ASP A 69 -8.47 12.19 -5.39
CA ASP A 69 -8.12 13.30 -4.53
C ASP A 69 -9.23 14.38 -4.60
N GLU A 70 -9.70 14.74 -5.80
CA GLU A 70 -10.84 15.64 -6.00
C GLU A 70 -12.14 15.10 -5.37
N ALA A 71 -12.44 13.81 -5.56
CA ALA A 71 -13.60 13.17 -4.94
C ALA A 71 -13.53 13.24 -3.40
N GLN A 72 -12.34 13.09 -2.82
CA GLN A 72 -12.16 13.23 -1.38
C GLN A 72 -12.37 14.67 -0.92
N GLU A 73 -11.79 15.64 -1.63
CA GLU A 73 -11.92 17.07 -1.31
C GLU A 73 -13.38 17.56 -1.38
N THR A 74 -14.19 16.96 -2.26
CA THR A 74 -15.62 17.23 -2.39
C THR A 74 -16.49 16.47 -1.38
N GLY A 75 -15.89 15.72 -0.45
CA GLY A 75 -16.56 15.03 0.66
C GLY A 75 -17.08 13.64 0.31
N GLN A 76 -16.68 13.05 -0.82
CA GLN A 76 -17.04 11.69 -1.16
C GLN A 76 -16.25 10.70 -0.28
N GLU A 77 -16.93 9.70 0.29
CA GLU A 77 -16.28 8.72 1.18
C GLU A 77 -15.66 7.56 0.40
N SER A 78 -16.23 7.21 -0.75
CA SER A 78 -15.76 6.11 -1.59
C SER A 78 -16.02 6.33 -3.08
N MET A 79 -15.26 5.64 -3.95
CA MET A 79 -15.41 5.72 -5.40
C MET A 79 -15.01 4.41 -6.11
N ASP A 80 -15.68 4.09 -7.22
CA ASP A 80 -15.26 3.04 -8.15
C ASP A 80 -14.20 3.57 -9.13
N VAL A 81 -13.13 2.81 -9.33
CA VAL A 81 -11.99 3.21 -10.16
C VAL A 81 -11.66 2.12 -11.17
N SER A 82 -11.40 2.48 -12.42
CA SER A 82 -10.94 1.55 -13.46
C SER A 82 -9.57 1.94 -13.96
N LEU A 83 -8.65 0.97 -13.95
CA LEU A 83 -7.22 1.16 -14.18
C LEU A 83 -6.77 0.29 -15.36
N THR A 84 -6.10 0.91 -16.33
CA THR A 84 -5.45 0.14 -17.40
C THR A 84 -4.04 -0.22 -16.95
N VAL A 85 -3.77 -1.52 -16.81
CA VAL A 85 -2.47 -2.03 -16.34
C VAL A 85 -1.88 -3.04 -17.31
N PRO A 86 -0.53 -3.13 -17.38
CA PRO A 86 0.14 -4.20 -18.11
C PRO A 86 0.13 -5.48 -17.27
N THR A 87 -0.02 -6.65 -17.91
CA THR A 87 -0.04 -7.95 -17.21
C THR A 87 1.29 -8.28 -16.52
N VAL A 88 2.39 -7.69 -16.99
CA VAL A 88 3.74 -7.78 -16.39
C VAL A 88 3.80 -7.21 -14.96
N LEU A 89 2.76 -6.51 -14.52
CA LEU A 89 2.65 -5.98 -13.16
C LEU A 89 2.52 -7.09 -12.11
N ARG A 90 1.97 -8.26 -12.46
CA ARG A 90 1.66 -9.31 -11.49
C ARG A 90 2.88 -9.86 -10.72
N PRO A 91 4.01 -10.22 -11.38
CA PRO A 91 5.22 -10.61 -10.65
C PRO A 91 5.78 -9.53 -9.73
N PHE A 92 5.62 -8.24 -10.08
CA PHE A 92 6.02 -7.13 -9.23
C PHE A 92 5.16 -7.03 -7.96
N LEU A 93 3.84 -7.16 -8.08
CA LEU A 93 2.92 -7.14 -6.94
C LEU A 93 3.24 -8.23 -5.92
N HIS A 94 3.62 -9.42 -6.37
CA HIS A 94 4.06 -10.50 -5.47
C HIS A 94 5.34 -10.14 -4.71
N ARG A 95 6.34 -9.56 -5.37
CA ARG A 95 7.59 -9.13 -4.70
C ARG A 95 7.32 -8.07 -3.64
N VAL A 96 6.51 -7.07 -3.99
CA VAL A 96 6.15 -5.98 -3.07
C VAL A 96 5.35 -6.50 -1.87
N THR A 97 4.34 -7.33 -2.11
CA THR A 97 3.50 -7.87 -1.03
C THR A 97 4.34 -8.69 -0.05
N ALA A 98 5.18 -9.61 -0.56
CA ALA A 98 6.02 -10.47 0.28
C ALA A 98 7.00 -9.67 1.14
N ALA A 99 7.59 -8.61 0.58
CA ALA A 99 8.56 -7.82 1.33
C ALA A 99 7.90 -6.82 2.30
N LEU A 100 6.67 -6.37 2.05
CA LEU A 100 5.90 -5.61 3.05
C LEU A 100 5.46 -6.51 4.21
N GLU A 101 5.09 -7.77 3.96
CA GLU A 101 4.85 -8.76 5.01
C GLU A 101 6.11 -9.00 5.85
N GLU A 102 7.28 -9.09 5.22
CA GLU A 102 8.56 -9.23 5.91
C GLU A 102 8.87 -8.01 6.80
N VAL A 103 8.58 -6.78 6.34
CA VAL A 103 8.70 -5.55 7.16
C VAL A 103 7.79 -5.61 8.39
N GLU A 104 6.54 -6.05 8.22
CA GLU A 104 5.59 -6.19 9.33
C GLU A 104 6.07 -7.24 10.36
N GLU A 105 6.68 -8.34 9.91
CA GLU A 105 7.29 -9.34 10.80
C GLU A 105 8.47 -8.77 11.59
N PHE A 106 9.38 -8.03 10.94
CA PHE A 106 10.49 -7.36 11.64
C PHE A 106 10.01 -6.34 12.67
N ALA A 107 8.97 -5.57 12.34
CA ALA A 107 8.36 -4.60 13.25
C ALA A 107 7.73 -5.31 14.46
N ARG A 108 7.02 -6.42 14.24
CA ARG A 108 6.36 -7.21 15.30
C ARG A 108 7.35 -7.83 16.28
N ASP A 109 8.52 -8.25 15.81
CA ASP A 109 9.57 -8.82 16.64
C ASP A 109 10.30 -7.77 17.52
N GLY A 110 9.93 -6.49 17.41
CA GLY A 110 10.54 -5.39 18.16
C GLY A 110 12.02 -5.19 17.83
N ARG A 111 12.50 -5.80 16.74
CA ARG A 111 13.93 -5.86 16.42
C ARG A 111 14.41 -4.56 15.80
N TYR A 112 13.63 -3.90 14.93
CA TYR A 112 13.98 -2.60 14.34
C TYR A 112 12.74 -1.83 13.84
N LEU A 113 12.90 -0.50 13.68
CA LEU A 113 12.00 0.47 13.03
C LEU A 113 10.65 0.74 13.75
N LEU A 114 10.69 1.71 14.68
CA LEU A 114 9.59 2.14 15.57
C LEU A 114 8.34 2.70 14.84
N THR A 115 8.42 3.01 13.55
CA THR A 115 7.39 3.74 12.79
C THR A 115 6.68 2.88 11.72
N LEU A 116 7.00 1.59 11.58
CA LEU A 116 6.58 0.78 10.41
C LEU A 116 5.36 -0.11 10.56
N THR A 117 4.72 -0.15 11.73
CA THR A 117 3.46 -0.91 11.85
C THR A 117 2.34 -0.11 11.20
N ALA A 118 1.92 -0.54 10.01
CA ALA A 118 0.76 0.04 9.33
C ALA A 118 -0.46 -0.03 10.27
N PRO A 119 -1.22 1.07 10.41
CA PRO A 119 -2.54 1.01 11.03
C PRO A 119 -3.39 -0.12 10.41
N PRO A 120 -4.24 -0.82 11.19
CA PRO A 120 -4.96 -1.99 10.69
C PRO A 120 -5.77 -1.74 9.41
N ASP A 121 -6.39 -0.56 9.30
CA ASP A 121 -7.15 -0.12 8.14
C ASP A 121 -6.27 0.09 6.90
N VAL A 122 -5.09 0.68 7.06
CA VAL A 122 -4.07 0.82 6.00
C VAL A 122 -3.59 -0.56 5.54
N ALA A 123 -3.31 -1.48 6.47
CA ALA A 123 -2.89 -2.84 6.15
C ALA A 123 -3.98 -3.61 5.38
N ALA A 124 -5.24 -3.49 5.80
CA ALA A 124 -6.37 -4.10 5.09
C ALA A 124 -6.56 -3.50 3.69
N TYR A 125 -6.46 -2.18 3.56
CA TYR A 125 -6.56 -1.49 2.27
C TYR A 125 -5.47 -1.95 1.30
N ARG A 126 -4.23 -2.03 1.78
CA ARG A 126 -3.07 -2.52 1.00
C ARG A 126 -3.25 -3.97 0.55
N ARG A 127 -3.70 -4.85 1.45
CA ARG A 127 -3.99 -6.26 1.12
C ARG A 127 -5.08 -6.36 0.07
N TRP A 128 -6.15 -5.59 0.20
CA TRP A 128 -7.25 -5.57 -0.76
C TRP A 128 -6.79 -5.08 -2.13
N ILE A 129 -6.14 -3.91 -2.22
CA ILE A 129 -5.78 -3.33 -3.52
C ILE A 129 -4.78 -4.22 -4.29
N PHE A 130 -3.76 -4.77 -3.63
CA PHE A 130 -2.82 -5.70 -4.27
C PHE A 130 -3.50 -7.03 -4.65
N GLY A 131 -4.40 -7.52 -3.81
CA GLY A 131 -5.23 -8.69 -4.12
C GLY A 131 -6.14 -8.47 -5.33
N GLU A 132 -6.76 -7.30 -5.47
CA GLU A 132 -7.57 -6.96 -6.64
C GLU A 132 -6.75 -6.97 -7.92
N PHE A 133 -5.57 -6.34 -7.92
CA PHE A 133 -4.70 -6.39 -9.08
C PHE A 133 -4.29 -7.83 -9.42
N ASP A 134 -3.82 -8.62 -8.45
CA ASP A 134 -3.39 -9.99 -8.70
C ASP A 134 -4.53 -10.87 -9.26
N ARG A 135 -5.68 -10.89 -8.58
CA ARG A 135 -6.83 -11.72 -8.98
C ARG A 135 -7.35 -11.31 -10.35
N GLN A 136 -7.57 -10.03 -10.59
CA GLN A 136 -8.12 -9.56 -11.86
C GLN A 136 -7.09 -9.74 -12.98
N ILE A 137 -5.78 -9.63 -12.69
CA ILE A 137 -4.74 -10.00 -13.66
C ILE A 137 -4.83 -11.47 -14.06
N ALA A 138 -5.17 -12.35 -13.11
CA ALA A 138 -5.41 -13.77 -13.33
C ALA A 138 -6.79 -14.11 -13.95
N GLY A 139 -7.62 -13.10 -14.25
CA GLY A 139 -8.96 -13.29 -14.84
C GLY A 139 -10.10 -13.45 -13.83
N GLY A 140 -9.85 -13.21 -12.54
CA GLY A 140 -10.89 -13.19 -11.51
C GLY A 140 -11.79 -11.96 -11.59
N GLU A 141 -12.98 -12.07 -11.00
CA GLU A 141 -13.91 -10.93 -10.89
C GLU A 141 -13.49 -9.95 -9.78
N PRO A 142 -13.84 -8.65 -9.92
CA PRO A 142 -13.54 -7.64 -8.90
C PRO A 142 -14.33 -7.92 -7.61
N ILE A 143 -13.67 -7.74 -6.46
CA ILE A 143 -14.29 -7.84 -5.14
C ILE A 143 -14.35 -6.44 -4.53
N PRO A 144 -15.54 -5.92 -4.17
CA PRO A 144 -15.67 -4.62 -3.52
C PRO A 144 -14.95 -4.54 -2.18
N TRP A 145 -14.47 -3.34 -1.83
CA TRP A 145 -13.85 -3.08 -0.52
C TRP A 145 -14.75 -3.48 0.66
N SER A 146 -16.07 -3.31 0.52
CA SER A 146 -17.05 -3.70 1.54
C SER A 146 -17.10 -5.22 1.82
N GLN A 147 -16.51 -6.02 0.93
CA GLN A 147 -16.34 -7.47 1.07
C GLN A 147 -14.89 -7.86 1.37
N ALA A 148 -13.98 -6.91 1.46
CA ALA A 148 -12.63 -7.17 1.93
C ALA A 148 -12.71 -7.67 3.39
N PRO A 149 -11.84 -8.62 3.79
CA PRO A 149 -11.76 -9.02 5.19
C PRO A 149 -11.49 -7.77 6.05
N ALA A 150 -12.45 -7.40 6.90
CA ALA A 150 -12.32 -6.21 7.72
C ALA A 150 -11.07 -6.31 8.60
N ALA A 151 -10.19 -5.31 8.54
CA ALA A 151 -9.46 -4.95 9.73
C ALA A 151 -10.50 -4.39 10.71
N ASP A 152 -10.64 -5.05 11.86
CA ASP A 152 -11.63 -4.79 12.91
C ASP A 152 -12.33 -3.42 12.85
N ASP A 153 -13.65 -3.49 12.67
CA ASP A 153 -14.66 -2.45 12.45
C ASP A 153 -14.84 -1.46 13.63
N ARG A 154 -13.75 -1.00 14.25
CA ARG A 154 -13.77 -0.14 15.46
C ARG A 154 -13.32 1.30 15.26
N THR A 155 -12.86 1.69 14.08
CA THR A 155 -12.31 3.05 13.83
C THR A 155 -13.09 3.88 12.82
N LEU A 156 -14.26 3.43 12.39
CA LEU A 156 -15.20 4.27 11.65
C LEU A 156 -16.19 4.85 12.65
N GLY A 157 -15.82 6.01 13.19
CA GLY A 157 -16.67 6.83 14.05
C GLY A 157 -17.99 7.09 13.35
N ARG A 158 -19.01 6.31 13.72
CA ARG A 158 -20.41 6.62 13.46
C ARG A 158 -20.75 7.86 14.29
N VAL A 159 -20.57 9.03 13.69
CA VAL A 159 -21.24 10.23 14.20
C VAL A 159 -22.69 10.14 13.71
N ARG A 160 -23.57 9.80 14.64
CA ARG A 160 -25.02 9.97 14.50
C ARG A 160 -25.40 11.45 14.54
#